data_AF-A0A9Q1BA51-F1
#
_entry.id   AF-A0A9Q1BA51-F1
#
_cell.length_a   1.000
_cell.length_b   1.000
_cell.length_c   1.000
_cell.angle_alpha   90.00
_cell.angle_beta   90.00
_cell.angle_gamma   90.00
#
_symmetry.space_group_name_H-M   'P 1'
#
loop_
_entity.id
_entity.type
_entity.pdbx_description
1 polymer ?
#
loop_
_entity_poly.entity_id
_entity_poly.type
_entity_poly.pdbx_seq_one_letter_code
_entity_poly.pdbx_strand_id
1 'polypeptide(L)'
;MEPSQCFVIVERKALLQASNLKAVDVCFKVFYILDISYPWQCSTTWEFFQKVAFGLEDAGGNSKTLSAVIAMRTTLKKSVEH
;
A
#
# COMPACT_ATOMS: atom_id res chain seq x y z
N MET A 1 16.24 3.81 16.73
CA MET A 1 17.22 3.20 15.82
C MET A 1 16.51 3.01 14.49
N GLU A 2 16.74 3.92 13.54
CA GLU A 2 16.30 3.65 12.17
C GLU A 2 17.12 2.49 11.61
N PRO A 3 16.51 1.56 10.85
CA PRO A 3 17.28 0.54 10.17
C PRO A 3 18.30 1.23 9.25
N SER A 4 19.57 0.83 9.36
CA SER A 4 20.66 1.43 8.59
C SER A 4 20.49 1.24 7.07
N GLN A 5 19.78 0.20 6.66
CA GLN A 5 19.52 -0.13 5.27
C GLN A 5 18.15 -0.82 5.14
N CYS A 6 17.41 -0.49 4.08
CA CYS A 6 16.11 -1.07 3.77
C CYS A 6 16.14 -1.74 2.40
N PHE A 7 15.60 -2.94 2.27
CA PHE A 7 15.63 -3.72 1.03
C PHE A 7 14.25 -4.24 0.67
N VAL A 8 13.95 -4.27 -0.62
CA VAL A 8 12.79 -4.97 -1.18
C VAL A 8 13.28 -6.20 -1.94
N ILE A 9 12.70 -7.36 -1.66
CA ILE A 9 13.04 -8.61 -2.34
C ILE A 9 12.05 -8.87 -3.46
N VAL A 10 12.54 -8.87 -4.71
CA VAL A 10 11.75 -9.17 -5.91
C VAL A 10 12.49 -10.23 -6.72
N GLU A 11 11.84 -11.33 -7.07
CA GLU A 11 12.45 -12.44 -7.84
C GLU A 11 13.82 -12.90 -7.29
N ARG A 12 13.93 -13.04 -5.97
CA ARG A 12 15.19 -13.40 -5.24
C ARG A 12 16.33 -12.37 -5.37
N LYS A 13 16.06 -11.16 -5.87
CA LYS A 13 17.00 -10.04 -5.90
C LYS A 13 16.67 -9.04 -4.78
N ALA A 14 17.70 -8.55 -4.10
CA ALA A 14 17.58 -7.51 -3.10
C ALA A 14 17.76 -6.13 -3.74
N LEU A 15 16.74 -5.28 -3.63
CA LEU A 15 16.74 -3.90 -4.12
C LEU A 15 16.89 -2.95 -2.93
N LEU A 16 18.04 -2.28 -2.80
CA LEU A 16 18.27 -1.29 -1.76
C LEU A 16 17.36 -0.06 -1.95
N GLN A 17 16.78 0.44 -0.86
CA GLN A 17 15.87 1.58 -0.84
C GLN A 17 16.37 2.66 0.11
N ALA A 18 16.13 3.91 -0.29
CA ALA A 18 16.57 5.08 0.47
C ALA A 18 15.76 5.31 1.76
N SER A 19 14.53 4.77 1.83
CA SER A 19 13.67 4.87 3.02
C SER A 19 12.62 3.76 3.03
N ASN A 20 12.01 3.53 4.20
CA ASN A 20 10.90 2.59 4.34
C ASN A 20 9.71 2.97 3.45
N LEU A 21 9.42 4.26 3.28
CA LEU A 21 8.35 4.71 2.39
C LEU A 21 8.66 4.38 0.92
N LYS A 22 9.92 4.53 0.48
CA LYS A 22 10.34 4.12 -0.86
C LYS A 22 10.25 2.62 -1.05
N ALA A 23 10.57 1.82 -0.04
CA ALA A 23 10.39 0.37 -0.09
C ALA A 23 8.91 -0.02 -0.26
N VAL A 24 8.00 0.60 0.48
CA VAL A 24 6.55 0.35 0.34
C VAL A 24 6.05 0.76 -1.05
N ASP A 25 6.48 1.90 -1.58
CA ASP A 25 6.16 2.36 -2.95
C ASP A 25 6.66 1.36 -4.03
N VAL A 26 7.87 0.83 -3.88
CA VAL A 26 8.39 -0.20 -4.78
C VAL A 26 7.60 -1.51 -4.67
N CYS A 27 7.31 -1.98 -3.45
CA CYS A 27 6.46 -3.17 -3.25
C CYS A 27 5.09 -3.00 -3.93
N PHE A 28 4.48 -1.83 -3.75
CA PHE A 28 3.20 -1.51 -4.37
C PHE A 28 3.27 -1.58 -5.89
N LYS A 29 4.28 -0.93 -6.51
CA LYS A 29 4.50 -0.97 -7.96
C LYS A 29 4.74 -2.38 -8.49
N VAL A 30 5.45 -3.21 -7.75
CA VAL A 30 5.73 -4.60 -8.15
C VAL A 30 4.43 -5.41 -8.28
N PHE A 31 3.45 -5.21 -7.39
CA PHE A 31 2.15 -5.87 -7.52
C PHE A 31 1.45 -5.50 -8.84
N TYR A 32 1.52 -4.23 -9.25
CA TYR A 32 0.92 -3.77 -10.51
C TYR A 32 1.71 -4.20 -11.74
N ILE A 33 3.03 -4.06 -11.72
CA ILE A 33 3.90 -4.38 -12.88
C ILE A 33 3.86 -5.89 -13.18
N LEU A 34 3.81 -6.72 -12.13
CA LEU A 34 3.79 -8.17 -12.28
C LEU A 34 2.38 -8.77 -12.31
N ASP A 35 1.34 -7.94 -12.23
CA ASP A 35 -0.07 -8.37 -12.15
C ASP A 35 -0.32 -9.42 -11.04
N ILE A 36 0.22 -9.15 -9.85
CA ILE A 36 0.15 -10.04 -8.68
C ILE A 36 -0.90 -9.53 -7.70
N SER A 37 -1.77 -10.42 -7.24
CA SER A 37 -2.73 -10.12 -6.16
C SER A 37 -2.04 -9.86 -4.83
N TYR A 38 -2.58 -8.94 -4.02
CA TYR A 38 -2.04 -8.70 -2.68
C TYR A 38 -2.08 -9.94 -1.79
N PRO A 39 -1.05 -10.17 -0.94
CA PRO A 39 -1.07 -11.24 0.04
C PRO A 39 -2.27 -11.11 0.97
N TRP A 40 -3.06 -12.17 1.13
CA TRP A 40 -4.31 -12.15 1.90
C TRP A 40 -4.15 -11.66 3.34
N GLN A 41 -3.05 -12.03 4.00
CA GLN A 41 -2.76 -11.65 5.40
C GLN A 41 -2.62 -10.15 5.59
N CYS A 42 -2.16 -9.43 4.56
CA CYS A 42 -1.94 -7.98 4.60
C CYS A 42 -2.83 -7.25 3.59
N SER A 43 -3.89 -7.90 3.11
CA SER A 43 -4.80 -7.35 2.09
C SER A 43 -5.39 -6.01 2.51
N THR A 44 -5.84 -5.89 3.77
CA THR A 44 -6.34 -4.63 4.35
C THR A 44 -5.29 -3.52 4.33
N THR A 45 -4.04 -3.85 4.63
CA THR A 45 -2.93 -2.89 4.64
C THR A 45 -2.63 -2.39 3.23
N TRP A 46 -2.57 -3.28 2.25
CA TRP A 46 -2.35 -2.89 0.85
C TRP A 46 -3.53 -2.12 0.26
N GLU A 47 -4.76 -2.49 0.63
CA GLU A 47 -5.95 -1.72 0.25
C GLU A 47 -5.92 -0.31 0.87
N PHE A 48 -5.48 -0.18 2.12
CA PHE A 48 -5.27 1.13 2.74
C PHE A 48 -4.25 1.96 1.95
N PHE A 49 -3.10 1.41 1.60
CA PHE A 49 -2.11 2.13 0.79
C PHE A 49 -2.69 2.51 -0.58
N GLN A 50 -3.34 1.59 -1.28
CA GLN A 50 -3.97 1.83 -2.58
C GLN A 50 -4.95 3.01 -2.51
N LYS A 51 -5.92 2.95 -1.58
CA LYS A 51 -7.06 3.87 -1.56
C LYS A 51 -6.78 5.17 -0.80
N VAL A 52 -5.95 5.14 0.23
CA VAL A 52 -5.69 6.29 1.11
C VAL A 52 -4.38 6.97 0.76
N ALA A 53 -3.28 6.23 0.58
CA ALA A 53 -1.98 6.83 0.29
C ALA A 53 -1.80 7.17 -1.18
N PHE A 54 -2.18 6.27 -2.09
CA PHE A 54 -2.01 6.44 -3.54
C PHE A 54 -3.26 6.96 -4.26
N GLY A 55 -4.42 6.98 -3.59
CA GLY A 55 -5.67 7.50 -4.16
C GLY A 55 -6.21 6.70 -5.36
N LEU A 56 -5.79 5.45 -5.52
CA LEU A 56 -6.20 4.59 -6.62
C LEU A 56 -7.53 3.89 -6.27
N GLU A 57 -8.48 3.95 -7.20
CA GLU A 57 -9.72 3.18 -7.14
C GLU A 57 -9.55 1.81 -7.80
N ASP A 58 -10.40 0.86 -7.45
CA ASP A 58 -10.37 -0.47 -8.04
C ASP A 58 -10.67 -0.37 -9.55
N ALA A 59 -9.77 -0.92 -10.39
CA ALA A 59 -9.87 -0.85 -11.86
C ALA A 59 -11.08 -1.63 -12.45
N GLY A 60 -11.90 -2.27 -11.60
CA GLY A 60 -13.16 -2.89 -11.95
C GLY A 60 -14.21 -2.51 -10.91
N GLY A 61 -15.25 -1.77 -11.33
CA GLY A 61 -16.18 -1.02 -10.49
C GLY A 61 -17.11 -1.80 -9.55
N ASN A 62 -16.66 -2.87 -8.90
CA ASN A 62 -17.43 -3.62 -7.90
C ASN A 62 -16.58 -4.28 -6.80
N SER A 63 -15.42 -3.72 -6.44
CA SER A 63 -14.69 -4.17 -5.26
C SER A 63 -15.26 -3.51 -4.00
N LYS A 64 -15.84 -4.33 -3.10
CA LYS A 64 -16.31 -3.87 -1.79
C LYS A 64 -15.10 -3.46 -0.94
N THR A 65 -14.84 -2.16 -0.87
CA THR A 65 -13.82 -1.60 0.03
C THR A 65 -14.03 -2.13 1.45
N LEU A 66 -12.96 -2.56 2.10
CA LEU A 66 -13.03 -3.10 3.45
C LEU A 66 -13.49 -2.02 4.42
N SER A 67 -14.37 -2.41 5.36
CA SER A 67 -14.97 -1.51 6.35
C SER A 67 -13.94 -0.76 7.18
N ALA A 68 -12.80 -1.38 7.48
CA ALA A 68 -11.68 -0.75 8.17
C ALA A 68 -11.06 0.42 7.38
N VAL A 69 -10.90 0.25 6.05
CA VAL A 69 -10.35 1.29 5.17
C VAL A 69 -11.35 2.44 5.01
N ILE A 70 -12.66 2.14 4.94
CA ILE A 70 -13.72 3.16 4.95
C ILE A 70 -13.70 3.98 6.24
N ALA A 71 -13.62 3.30 7.39
CA ALA A 71 -13.57 3.95 8.70
C ALA A 71 -12.35 4.89 8.81
N MET A 72 -11.16 4.41 8.42
CA MET A 72 -9.96 5.25 8.42
C MET A 72 -10.08 6.45 7.48
N ARG A 73 -10.53 6.25 6.24
CA ARG A 73 -10.73 7.35 5.27
C ARG A 73 -11.69 8.41 5.81
N THR A 74 -12.76 7.99 6.49
CA THR A 74 -13.74 8.91 7.10
C THR A 74 -13.12 9.73 8.22
N THR A 75 -12.34 9.10 9.10
CA THR A 75 -11.67 9.79 10.22
C THR A 75 -10.61 10.78 9.73
N LEU A 76 -9.83 10.40 8.71
CA LEU A 76 -8.82 11.30 8.13
C LEU A 76 -9.46 12.53 7.47
N LYS A 77 -10.57 12.36 6.74
CA LYS A 77 -11.30 13.49 6.14
C LYS A 77 -11.80 14.47 7.21
N LYS A 78 -12.42 13.96 8.28
CA LYS A 78 -12.87 14.80 9.41
C LYS A 78 -11.73 15.56 10.10
N SER A 79 -10.53 15.00 10.13
CA SER A 79 -9.35 15.61 10.78
C SER A 79 -8.70 16.71 9.95
N VAL A 80 -8.99 16.79 8.64
CA VAL A 80 -8.53 17.86 7.74
C VAL A 80 -9.48 19.07 7.74
N GLU A 81 -10.73 18.86 8.17
CA GLU A 81 -11.77 19.90 8.21
C GLU A 81 -11.81 20.69 9.54
N HIS A 82 -10.89 20.41 10.48
CA HIS A 82 -10.66 21.15 11.73
C HIS A 82 -9.25 21.75 11.72
#